data_AF-A0A2H5FQ89-F1
#
_entry.id   AF-A0A2H5FQ89-F1
#
_cell.length_a   1.000
_cell.length_b   1.000
_cell.length_c   1.000
_cell.angle_alpha   90.00
_cell.angle_beta   90.00
_cell.angle_gamma   90.00
#
_symmetry.space_group_name_H-M   'P 1'
#
loop_
_entity.id
_entity.type
_entity.pdbx_description
1 polymer ?
#
loop_
_entity_poly.entity_id
_entity_poly.type
_entity_poly.pdbx_seq_one_letter_code
_entity_poly.pdbx_strand_id
1 'polypeptide(L)'
;MAIRITSFDFDGCLFHRNYINSENKDVVASNKLFLDTIKEENQNFTQAISFIGSNRQSLNIDIANSFGKGSCFPAIKKVSDHLGCTFDPFILADIYGDLPSGTSYDRAMQHINHTYSGDHSDWIFDDTKASLIYAQMHKAALENPTEEIIFDFYDDRGFGARSPKDILEDLHEFFSQNPELVPPNVTLRLNHYAGGNVSKMDPIKGKANNIIDANYQQTVKDMAEITKQKDAFHDGIMNPIYVAHHVKGNELLHRKAFAQSEPSVVSRPITVSDEEPRVDTVVINQENPIEPLTQAPTEELSLFDIEFTPRMVRFYEQLEIIEKKAAELRAAGHLKAAEKAEELHKQLYKGSVQYFNNRINDEEFSILCHRAIKKARPELETHRGWKQVLGNLALAIIGLGIGYVAAGLINLAFTGHFLFFNTDSANKLNDMEKVVNQTVPVVA
;
A
#
# COMPACT_ATOMS: atom_id res chain seq x y z
N MET A 1 6.67 -19.48 28.57
CA MET A 1 7.20 -18.15 28.19
C MET A 1 6.68 -17.90 26.78
N ALA A 2 6.21 -16.70 26.48
CA ALA A 2 5.50 -16.41 25.23
C ALA A 2 6.44 -16.22 24.04
N ILE A 3 5.89 -16.34 22.84
CA ILE A 3 6.50 -15.87 21.58
C ILE A 3 6.05 -14.42 21.34
N ARG A 4 6.96 -13.58 20.87
CA ARG A 4 6.64 -12.23 20.40
C ARG A 4 6.61 -12.17 18.88
N ILE A 5 5.56 -11.59 18.33
CA ILE A 5 5.48 -11.19 16.93
C ILE A 5 5.54 -9.66 16.87
N THR A 6 6.35 -9.12 15.96
CA THR A 6 6.44 -7.68 15.70
C THR A 6 6.20 -7.40 14.22
N SER A 7 5.09 -6.74 13.89
CA SER A 7 4.72 -6.38 12.53
C SER A 7 4.81 -4.87 12.36
N PHE A 8 5.62 -4.41 11.40
CA PHE A 8 5.92 -2.99 11.22
C PHE A 8 5.34 -2.44 9.93
N ASP A 9 4.54 -1.37 10.03
CA ASP A 9 4.37 -0.47 8.91
C ASP A 9 5.67 0.31 8.62
N PHE A 10 5.76 0.84 7.41
CA PHE A 10 6.91 1.60 6.93
C PHE A 10 6.55 3.06 6.65
N ASP A 11 5.56 3.34 5.78
CA ASP A 11 5.30 4.70 5.30
C ASP A 11 4.69 5.62 6.37
N GLY A 12 5.53 6.46 6.99
CA GLY A 12 5.12 7.31 8.10
C GLY A 12 5.45 6.70 9.46
N CYS A 13 5.57 5.37 9.53
CA CYS A 13 6.03 4.61 10.69
C CYS A 13 7.56 4.49 10.73
N LEU A 14 8.16 3.36 10.33
CA LEU A 14 9.64 3.23 10.32
C LEU A 14 10.33 4.18 9.32
N PHE A 15 9.64 4.55 8.23
CA PHE A 15 10.01 5.62 7.32
C PHE A 15 9.31 6.94 7.70
N HIS A 16 9.27 7.26 8.98
CA HIS A 16 8.80 8.55 9.49
C HIS A 16 9.63 9.73 8.96
N ARG A 17 9.16 10.94 9.25
CA ARG A 17 9.75 12.20 8.75
C ARG A 17 11.25 12.35 9.02
N ASN A 18 11.76 11.87 10.17
CA ASN A 18 13.20 11.99 10.46
C ASN A 18 14.03 11.03 9.59
N TYR A 19 13.53 9.81 9.34
CA TYR A 19 14.15 8.90 8.39
C TYR A 19 14.15 9.50 6.97
N ILE A 20 12.98 9.98 6.50
CA ILE A 20 12.86 10.56 5.16
C ILE A 20 13.76 11.79 4.99
N ASN A 21 13.95 12.60 6.03
CA ASN A 21 14.84 13.75 5.97
C ASN A 21 16.32 13.43 6.26
N SER A 22 16.63 12.21 6.68
CA SER A 22 18.01 11.79 6.94
C SER A 22 18.80 11.66 5.63
N GLU A 23 20.08 12.02 5.64
CA GLU A 23 20.93 11.90 4.45
C GLU A 23 21.17 10.43 4.07
N ASN A 24 21.43 9.57 5.06
CA ASN A 24 21.89 8.20 4.84
C ASN A 24 20.76 7.16 4.70
N LYS A 25 19.50 7.54 4.95
CA LYS A 25 18.34 6.63 4.89
C LYS A 25 18.58 5.30 5.63
N ASP A 26 19.15 5.40 6.82
CA ASP A 26 19.39 4.25 7.69
C ASP A 26 18.18 4.08 8.62
N VAL A 27 17.42 3.00 8.37
CA VAL A 27 16.18 2.71 9.11
C VAL A 27 16.47 2.37 10.57
N VAL A 28 17.59 1.70 10.87
CA VAL A 28 17.93 1.35 12.25
C VAL A 28 18.39 2.58 13.00
N ALA A 29 19.28 3.38 12.41
CA ALA A 29 19.79 4.59 13.05
C ALA A 29 18.66 5.62 13.31
N SER A 30 17.74 5.79 12.36
CA SER A 30 16.63 6.74 12.49
C SER A 30 15.62 6.36 13.56
N ASN A 31 15.49 5.05 13.85
CA ASN A 31 14.55 4.48 14.81
C ASN A 31 15.24 3.92 16.06
N LYS A 32 16.51 4.27 16.31
CA LYS A 32 17.39 3.56 17.26
C LYS A 32 16.78 3.39 18.64
N LEU A 33 16.28 4.47 19.25
CA LEU A 33 15.71 4.41 20.61
C LEU A 33 14.53 3.44 20.69
N PHE A 34 13.65 3.48 19.69
CA PHE A 34 12.48 2.63 19.60
C PHE A 34 12.85 1.16 19.39
N LEU A 35 13.73 0.88 18.42
CA LEU A 35 14.15 -0.49 18.11
C LEU A 35 15.00 -1.10 19.22
N ASP A 36 15.84 -0.32 19.90
CA ASP A 36 16.61 -0.81 21.06
C ASP A 36 15.70 -1.21 22.22
N THR A 37 14.61 -0.47 22.45
CA THR A 37 13.60 -0.85 23.46
C THR A 37 12.95 -2.18 23.10
N ILE A 38 12.54 -2.37 21.83
CA ILE A 38 11.97 -3.65 21.38
C ILE A 38 12.98 -4.79 21.54
N LYS A 39 14.25 -4.55 21.19
CA LYS A 39 15.34 -5.53 21.30
C LYS A 39 15.58 -5.97 22.75
N GLU A 40 15.54 -5.03 23.70
CA GLU A 40 15.63 -5.34 25.12
C GLU A 40 14.41 -6.14 25.60
N GLU A 41 13.21 -5.72 25.21
CA GLU A 41 11.97 -6.42 25.55
C GLU A 41 11.93 -7.86 24.99
N ASN A 42 12.52 -8.10 23.81
CA ASN A 42 12.59 -9.42 23.17
C ASN A 42 13.32 -10.47 24.04
N GLN A 43 14.19 -10.05 24.96
CA GLN A 43 14.88 -10.96 25.89
C GLN A 43 13.93 -11.68 26.87
N ASN A 44 12.69 -11.18 27.01
CA ASN A 44 11.67 -11.77 27.88
C ASN A 44 10.81 -12.85 27.18
N PHE A 45 11.10 -13.15 25.92
CA PHE A 45 10.34 -14.09 25.08
C PHE A 45 11.22 -15.26 24.67
N THR A 46 10.60 -16.44 24.46
CA THR A 46 11.32 -17.63 23.98
C THR A 46 11.77 -17.47 22.54
N GLN A 47 10.99 -16.73 21.76
CA GLN A 47 11.25 -16.44 20.37
C GLN A 47 10.67 -15.07 20.02
N ALA A 48 11.36 -14.34 19.15
CA ALA A 48 10.88 -13.10 18.56
C ALA A 48 10.88 -13.26 17.03
N ILE A 49 9.72 -12.99 16.42
CA ILE A 49 9.50 -13.05 14.98
C ILE A 49 9.08 -11.66 14.49
N SER A 50 9.49 -11.30 13.28
CA SER A 50 9.14 -10.02 12.66
C SER A 50 8.51 -10.22 11.29
N PHE A 51 7.51 -9.39 10.98
CA PHE A 51 6.78 -9.36 9.72
C PHE A 51 6.77 -7.95 9.10
N ILE A 52 6.43 -7.87 7.82
CA ILE A 52 6.07 -6.61 7.16
C ILE A 52 4.59 -6.33 7.41
N GLY A 53 4.31 -5.29 8.20
CA GLY A 53 2.97 -4.79 8.49
C GLY A 53 2.49 -3.67 7.55
N SER A 54 3.25 -3.37 6.50
CA SER A 54 2.94 -2.27 5.56
C SER A 54 2.02 -2.71 4.41
N ASN A 55 1.36 -1.76 3.74
CA ASN A 55 0.55 -2.05 2.53
C ASN A 55 1.43 -2.30 1.30
N ARG A 56 2.75 -2.18 1.44
CA ARG A 56 3.74 -2.65 0.48
C ARG A 56 3.83 -4.18 0.46
N GLN A 57 2.74 -4.84 0.05
CA GLN A 57 2.59 -6.30 0.03
C GLN A 57 2.83 -6.92 -1.36
N SER A 58 3.29 -6.13 -2.33
CA SER A 58 3.76 -6.58 -3.64
C SER A 58 4.92 -5.71 -4.12
N LEU A 59 5.72 -6.24 -5.07
CA LEU A 59 6.83 -5.51 -5.69
C LEU A 59 6.38 -4.18 -6.28
N ASN A 60 5.25 -4.17 -6.99
CA ASN A 60 4.72 -2.97 -7.63
C ASN A 60 4.39 -1.86 -6.62
N ILE A 61 3.69 -2.21 -5.53
CA ILE A 61 3.32 -1.24 -4.50
C ILE A 61 4.56 -0.78 -3.72
N ASP A 62 5.52 -1.66 -3.44
CA ASP A 62 6.77 -1.25 -2.80
C ASP A 62 7.59 -0.30 -3.69
N ILE A 63 7.76 -0.60 -4.98
CA ILE A 63 8.44 0.29 -5.94
C ILE A 63 7.74 1.65 -5.99
N ALA A 64 6.42 1.67 -6.17
CA ALA A 64 5.63 2.89 -6.24
C ALA A 64 5.81 3.78 -4.99
N ASN A 65 5.93 3.17 -3.80
CA ASN A 65 6.11 3.89 -2.54
C ASN A 65 7.59 4.10 -2.16
N SER A 66 8.54 3.51 -2.88
CA SER A 66 9.97 3.56 -2.53
C SER A 66 10.63 4.91 -2.84
N PHE A 67 10.00 5.76 -3.65
CA PHE A 67 10.62 7.00 -4.11
C PHE A 67 11.01 7.93 -2.94
N GLY A 68 12.30 8.25 -2.84
CA GLY A 68 12.86 9.09 -1.78
C GLY A 68 12.93 8.45 -0.39
N LYS A 69 12.44 7.22 -0.21
CA LYS A 69 12.38 6.49 1.07
C LYS A 69 13.15 5.17 1.04
N GLY A 70 13.23 4.50 -0.11
CA GLY A 70 13.72 3.14 -0.26
C GLY A 70 12.62 2.09 -0.13
N SER A 71 13.00 0.84 -0.41
CA SER A 71 12.12 -0.34 -0.34
C SER A 71 11.98 -0.84 1.10
N CYS A 72 10.80 -1.30 1.49
CA CYS A 72 10.58 -1.92 2.79
C CYS A 72 11.19 -3.33 2.88
N PHE A 73 11.35 -4.04 1.76
CA PHE A 73 11.83 -5.43 1.73
C PHE A 73 13.27 -5.62 2.25
N PRO A 74 14.28 -4.84 1.81
CA PRO A 74 15.60 -4.90 2.42
C PRO A 74 15.64 -4.20 3.79
N ALA A 75 14.75 -3.23 4.04
CA ALA A 75 14.71 -2.49 5.30
C ALA A 75 14.23 -3.38 6.45
N ILE A 76 13.18 -4.21 6.25
CA ILE A 76 12.71 -5.13 7.28
C ILE A 76 13.81 -6.11 7.68
N LYS A 77 14.59 -6.62 6.73
CA LYS A 77 15.70 -7.53 7.04
C LYS A 77 16.72 -6.86 7.97
N LYS A 78 17.10 -5.60 7.70
CA LYS A 78 18.00 -4.84 8.58
C LYS A 78 17.43 -4.64 9.98
N VAL A 79 16.12 -4.36 10.07
CA VAL A 79 15.42 -4.22 11.35
C VAL A 79 15.39 -5.54 12.11
N SER A 80 15.02 -6.65 11.46
CA SER A 80 15.00 -7.98 12.05
C SER A 80 16.38 -8.41 12.56
N ASP A 81 17.43 -8.20 11.76
CA ASP A 81 18.82 -8.47 12.12
C ASP A 81 19.24 -7.65 13.37
N HIS A 82 18.87 -6.36 13.42
CA HIS A 82 19.14 -5.51 14.59
C HIS A 82 18.42 -5.99 15.85
N LEU A 83 17.15 -6.36 15.73
CA LEU A 83 16.31 -6.83 16.83
C LEU A 83 16.67 -8.24 17.34
N GLY A 84 17.46 -9.00 16.57
CA GLY A 84 17.73 -10.41 16.85
C GLY A 84 16.48 -11.29 16.64
N CYS A 85 15.57 -10.88 15.76
CA CYS A 85 14.34 -11.61 15.45
C CYS A 85 14.57 -12.57 14.27
N THR A 86 13.78 -13.65 14.23
CA THR A 86 13.55 -14.37 12.98
C THR A 86 12.67 -13.51 12.08
N PHE A 87 13.10 -13.26 10.84
CA PHE A 87 12.24 -12.60 9.86
C PHE A 87 11.36 -13.63 9.17
N ASP A 88 10.04 -13.38 9.16
CA ASP A 88 9.10 -14.15 8.37
C ASP A 88 8.75 -13.37 7.09
N PRO A 89 9.09 -13.90 5.89
CA PRO A 89 8.96 -13.20 4.62
C PRO A 89 7.52 -13.19 4.05
N PHE A 90 6.54 -13.73 4.76
CA PHE A 90 5.15 -13.77 4.32
C PHE A 90 4.59 -12.37 3.99
N ILE A 91 4.00 -12.25 2.79
CA ILE A 91 3.23 -11.07 2.35
C ILE A 91 1.94 -11.51 1.63
N LEU A 92 0.94 -10.62 1.54
CA LEU A 92 -0.36 -10.97 0.98
C LEU A 92 -0.32 -11.37 -0.51
N ALA A 93 0.68 -10.91 -1.28
CA ALA A 93 0.90 -11.40 -2.63
C ALA A 93 1.07 -12.93 -2.70
N ASP A 94 1.56 -13.58 -1.63
CA ASP A 94 1.62 -15.04 -1.57
C ASP A 94 0.22 -15.66 -1.57
N ILE A 95 -0.71 -15.10 -0.79
CA ILE A 95 -2.11 -15.58 -0.74
C ILE A 95 -2.79 -15.38 -2.09
N TYR A 96 -2.70 -14.18 -2.66
CA TYR A 96 -3.40 -13.87 -3.90
C TYR A 96 -2.78 -14.53 -5.13
N GLY A 97 -1.49 -14.87 -5.07
CA GLY A 97 -0.80 -15.66 -6.08
C GLY A 97 -0.92 -17.17 -5.93
N ASP A 98 -1.57 -17.67 -4.87
CA ASP A 98 -1.57 -19.10 -4.50
C ASP A 98 -0.14 -19.68 -4.41
N LEU A 99 0.77 -18.91 -3.82
CA LEU A 99 2.18 -19.22 -3.70
C LEU A 99 2.52 -19.71 -2.28
N PRO A 100 3.58 -20.53 -2.12
CA PRO A 100 4.15 -20.81 -0.81
C PRO A 100 4.56 -19.52 -0.08
N SER A 101 4.37 -19.49 1.24
CA SER A 101 4.74 -18.37 2.10
C SER A 101 6.18 -17.93 1.87
N GLY A 102 6.41 -16.64 1.62
CA GLY A 102 7.72 -16.04 1.40
C GLY A 102 8.16 -15.94 -0.06
N THR A 103 7.47 -16.62 -0.98
CA THR A 103 7.85 -16.66 -2.40
C THR A 103 7.87 -15.26 -3.03
N SER A 104 6.87 -14.44 -2.74
CA SER A 104 6.74 -13.10 -3.33
C SER A 104 7.82 -12.16 -2.78
N TYR A 105 8.10 -12.21 -1.48
CA TYR A 105 9.21 -11.46 -0.89
C TYR A 105 10.56 -11.84 -1.53
N ASP A 106 10.84 -13.13 -1.68
CA ASP A 106 12.07 -13.62 -2.30
C ASP A 106 12.20 -13.13 -3.75
N ARG A 107 11.12 -13.18 -4.53
CA ARG A 107 11.08 -12.63 -5.89
C ARG A 107 11.35 -11.13 -5.90
N ALA A 108 10.77 -10.37 -4.96
CA ALA A 108 11.01 -8.93 -4.86
C ALA A 108 12.48 -8.62 -4.50
N MET A 109 13.07 -9.34 -3.55
CA MET A 109 14.48 -9.20 -3.20
C MET A 109 15.41 -9.58 -4.36
N GLN A 110 15.09 -10.64 -5.10
CA GLN A 110 15.83 -11.03 -6.30
C GLN A 110 15.69 -10.01 -7.42
N HIS A 111 14.52 -9.39 -7.57
CA HIS A 111 14.30 -8.29 -8.53
C HIS A 111 15.18 -7.08 -8.19
N ILE A 112 15.21 -6.67 -6.92
CA ILE A 112 16.08 -5.58 -6.42
C ILE A 112 17.56 -5.90 -6.69
N ASN A 113 17.96 -7.18 -6.62
CA ASN A 113 19.32 -7.63 -6.92
C ASN A 113 19.56 -7.91 -8.42
N HIS A 114 18.59 -7.62 -9.29
CA HIS A 114 18.64 -7.88 -10.73
C HIS A 114 18.85 -9.36 -11.11
N THR A 115 18.43 -10.29 -10.26
CA THR A 115 18.52 -11.74 -10.49
C THR A 115 17.18 -12.39 -10.84
N TYR A 116 16.08 -11.63 -10.86
CA TYR A 116 14.75 -12.10 -11.24
C TYR A 116 13.99 -11.03 -12.03
N SER A 117 13.45 -11.43 -13.18
CA SER A 117 12.64 -10.60 -14.08
C SER A 117 11.32 -11.27 -14.46
N GLY A 118 10.89 -12.28 -13.68
CA GLY A 118 9.62 -12.99 -13.91
C GLY A 118 8.45 -12.32 -13.19
N ASP A 119 7.29 -12.97 -13.26
CA ASP A 119 6.06 -12.44 -12.69
C ASP A 119 6.12 -12.32 -11.17
N HIS A 120 5.51 -11.26 -10.66
CA HIS A 120 5.27 -11.05 -9.23
C HIS A 120 3.76 -10.85 -9.01
N SER A 121 3.17 -11.72 -8.19
CA SER A 121 1.74 -11.62 -7.88
C SER A 121 1.42 -10.30 -7.17
N ASP A 122 0.26 -9.73 -7.47
CA ASP A 122 -0.24 -8.58 -6.72
C ASP A 122 -1.22 -9.04 -5.64
N TRP A 123 -1.75 -8.08 -4.89
CA TRP A 123 -2.73 -8.31 -3.83
C TRP A 123 -3.89 -7.32 -3.95
N ILE A 124 -5.02 -7.65 -3.30
CA ILE A 124 -6.13 -6.69 -3.21
C ILE A 124 -5.84 -5.73 -2.06
N PHE A 125 -5.57 -4.47 -2.40
CA PHE A 125 -5.16 -3.45 -1.43
C PHE A 125 -6.24 -3.19 -0.37
N ASP A 126 -5.97 -3.54 0.89
CA ASP A 126 -6.81 -3.25 2.05
C ASP A 126 -6.26 -2.05 2.82
N ASP A 127 -6.94 -0.90 2.73
CA ASP A 127 -6.48 0.35 3.37
C ASP A 127 -6.56 0.25 4.91
N THR A 128 -7.38 -0.65 5.43
CA THR A 128 -7.55 -0.85 6.88
C THR A 128 -6.55 -1.85 7.48
N LYS A 129 -5.80 -2.59 6.65
CA LYS A 129 -4.88 -3.68 7.05
C LYS A 129 -5.49 -4.85 7.81
N ALA A 130 -6.81 -4.91 7.96
CA ALA A 130 -7.45 -5.97 8.76
C ALA A 130 -7.15 -7.36 8.20
N SER A 131 -7.15 -7.51 6.88
CA SER A 131 -6.79 -8.77 6.21
C SER A 131 -5.33 -9.18 6.44
N LEU A 132 -4.39 -8.23 6.42
CA LEU A 132 -2.96 -8.46 6.69
C LEU A 132 -2.73 -8.93 8.12
N ILE A 133 -3.28 -8.21 9.10
CA ILE A 133 -3.12 -8.53 10.52
C ILE A 133 -3.82 -9.85 10.85
N TYR A 134 -4.99 -10.11 10.27
CA TYR A 134 -5.66 -11.40 10.39
C TYR A 134 -4.76 -12.54 9.89
N ALA A 135 -4.21 -12.43 8.68
CA ALA A 135 -3.37 -13.45 8.08
C ALA A 135 -2.13 -13.76 8.94
N GLN A 136 -1.43 -12.73 9.39
CA GLN A 136 -0.22 -12.87 10.19
C GLN A 136 -0.50 -13.49 11.57
N MET A 137 -1.59 -13.10 12.24
CA MET A 137 -1.98 -13.71 13.52
C MET A 137 -2.28 -15.21 13.38
N HIS A 138 -3.07 -15.60 12.37
CA HIS A 138 -3.45 -17.00 12.17
C HIS A 138 -2.28 -17.85 11.68
N LYS A 139 -1.40 -17.32 10.81
CA LYS A 139 -0.14 -17.98 10.44
C LYS A 139 0.73 -18.25 11.67
N ALA A 140 0.99 -17.22 12.49
CA ALA A 140 1.81 -17.36 13.68
C ALA A 140 1.21 -18.37 14.68
N ALA A 141 -0.11 -18.34 14.87
CA ALA A 141 -0.82 -19.27 15.73
C ALA A 141 -0.81 -20.70 15.19
N LEU A 142 -0.94 -20.89 13.88
CA LEU A 142 -0.90 -22.21 13.25
C LEU A 142 0.48 -22.87 13.35
N GLU A 143 1.54 -22.08 13.23
CA GLU A 143 2.92 -22.54 13.36
C GLU A 143 3.34 -22.75 14.83
N ASN A 144 2.62 -22.14 15.78
CA ASN A 144 2.90 -22.21 17.21
C ASN A 144 1.60 -22.44 18.03
N PRO A 145 0.88 -23.56 17.82
CA PRO A 145 -0.49 -23.72 18.31
C PRO A 145 -0.60 -23.87 19.83
N THR A 146 0.50 -24.18 20.52
CA THR A 146 0.54 -24.39 21.97
C THR A 146 1.17 -23.24 22.74
N GLU A 147 1.78 -22.28 22.04
CA GLU A 147 2.49 -21.16 22.67
C GLU A 147 1.58 -19.96 22.84
N GLU A 148 1.77 -19.20 23.92
CA GLU A 148 1.16 -17.87 24.04
C GLU A 148 1.89 -16.92 23.09
N ILE A 149 1.12 -16.14 22.33
CA ILE A 149 1.64 -15.21 21.32
C ILE A 149 1.25 -13.78 21.70
N ILE A 150 2.25 -12.93 21.82
CA ILE A 150 2.07 -11.49 21.93
C ILE A 150 2.35 -10.86 20.57
N PHE A 151 1.29 -10.37 19.91
CA PHE A 151 1.37 -9.81 18.57
C PHE A 151 1.35 -8.28 18.64
N ASP A 152 2.50 -7.66 18.42
CA ASP A 152 2.63 -6.21 18.31
C ASP A 152 2.54 -5.76 16.86
N PHE A 153 1.58 -4.89 16.56
CA PHE A 153 1.53 -4.16 15.30
C PHE A 153 1.86 -2.69 15.54
N TYR A 154 2.74 -2.12 14.72
CA TYR A 154 3.16 -0.71 14.77
C TYR A 154 2.79 0.02 13.48
N ASP A 155 2.09 1.14 13.61
CA ASP A 155 1.63 1.97 12.49
C ASP A 155 1.63 3.47 12.88
N ASP A 156 1.68 4.39 11.92
CA ASP A 156 1.62 5.84 12.17
C ASP A 156 0.18 6.39 12.17
N ARG A 157 -0.79 5.62 11.69
CA ARG A 157 -2.19 6.03 11.55
C ARG A 157 -3.02 5.62 12.76
N GLY A 158 -2.85 6.35 13.86
CA GLY A 158 -3.71 6.25 15.06
C GLY A 158 -3.66 7.48 15.96
N PHE A 159 -4.44 7.46 17.03
CA PHE A 159 -4.60 8.54 18.01
C PHE A 159 -4.91 9.91 17.40
N GLY A 160 -5.71 9.94 16.33
CA GLY A 160 -6.07 11.20 15.68
C GLY A 160 -4.99 11.78 14.76
N ALA A 161 -3.93 11.04 14.44
CA ALA A 161 -2.76 11.55 13.70
C ALA A 161 -3.11 12.12 12.32
N ARG A 162 -4.03 11.48 11.58
CA ARG A 162 -4.52 11.97 10.27
C ARG A 162 -6.02 12.25 10.25
N SER A 163 -6.80 11.43 10.95
CA SER A 163 -8.25 11.55 11.12
C SER A 163 -8.64 11.08 12.52
N PRO A 164 -9.82 11.48 13.06
CA PRO A 164 -10.27 11.05 14.39
C PRO A 164 -10.33 9.53 14.58
N LYS A 165 -10.58 8.81 13.49
CA LYS A 165 -10.52 7.36 13.37
C LYS A 165 -9.68 7.03 12.15
N ASP A 166 -8.65 6.21 12.31
CA ASP A 166 -7.80 5.75 11.22
C ASP A 166 -7.41 4.27 11.45
N ILE A 167 -6.41 3.75 10.72
CA ILE A 167 -6.02 2.33 10.73
C ILE A 167 -6.02 1.68 12.11
N LEU A 168 -5.35 2.25 13.11
CA LEU A 168 -5.26 1.62 14.43
C LEU A 168 -6.62 1.59 15.14
N GLU A 169 -7.42 2.65 15.04
CA GLU A 169 -8.78 2.65 15.60
C GLU A 169 -9.72 1.71 14.84
N ASP A 170 -9.59 1.63 13.52
CA ASP A 170 -10.35 0.71 12.66
C ASP A 170 -10.04 -0.74 13.00
N LEU A 171 -8.76 -1.10 13.13
CA LEU A 171 -8.33 -2.42 13.56
C LEU A 171 -8.82 -2.74 14.98
N HIS A 172 -8.68 -1.78 15.91
CA HIS A 172 -9.11 -1.99 17.28
C HIS A 172 -10.62 -2.23 17.38
N GLU A 173 -11.42 -1.40 16.72
CA GLU A 173 -12.87 -1.56 16.67
C GLU A 173 -13.26 -2.89 16.01
N PHE A 174 -12.66 -3.20 14.85
CA PHE A 174 -12.95 -4.43 14.10
C PHE A 174 -12.70 -5.69 14.92
N PHE A 175 -11.51 -5.84 15.51
CA PHE A 175 -11.19 -7.03 16.31
C PHE A 175 -11.90 -7.05 17.67
N SER A 176 -12.30 -5.90 18.22
CA SER A 176 -13.12 -5.84 19.43
C SER A 176 -14.56 -6.27 19.17
N GLN A 177 -15.12 -5.91 18.01
CA GLN A 177 -16.47 -6.30 17.60
C GLN A 177 -16.54 -7.73 17.06
N ASN A 178 -15.42 -8.26 16.55
CA ASN A 178 -15.30 -9.62 16.03
C ASN A 178 -14.20 -10.40 16.79
N PRO A 179 -14.32 -10.58 18.13
CA PRO A 179 -13.28 -11.18 18.94
C PRO A 179 -12.95 -12.61 18.54
N GLU A 180 -13.87 -13.32 17.89
CA GLU A 180 -13.68 -14.66 17.32
C GLU A 180 -12.65 -14.73 16.19
N LEU A 181 -12.23 -13.58 15.64
CA LEU A 181 -11.20 -13.48 14.59
C LEU A 181 -9.78 -13.46 15.16
N VAL A 182 -9.60 -13.23 16.46
CA VAL A 182 -8.29 -13.30 17.12
C VAL A 182 -8.05 -14.74 17.61
N PRO A 183 -6.95 -15.42 17.23
CA PRO A 183 -6.68 -16.79 17.68
C PRO A 183 -6.66 -16.92 19.22
N PRO A 184 -7.08 -18.06 19.79
CA PRO A 184 -7.24 -18.23 21.23
C PRO A 184 -5.95 -18.02 22.05
N ASN A 185 -4.79 -18.26 21.43
CA ASN A 185 -3.48 -18.11 22.03
C ASN A 185 -2.79 -16.76 21.71
N VAL A 186 -3.49 -15.83 21.04
CA VAL A 186 -2.93 -14.53 20.63
C VAL A 186 -3.48 -13.39 21.49
N THR A 187 -2.60 -12.47 21.88
CA THR A 187 -2.95 -11.13 22.36
C THR A 187 -2.45 -10.10 21.35
N LEU A 188 -3.38 -9.41 20.68
CA LEU A 188 -3.09 -8.33 19.74
C LEU A 188 -2.87 -7.02 20.49
N ARG A 189 -1.76 -6.34 20.20
CA ARG A 189 -1.41 -5.02 20.72
C ARG A 189 -1.17 -4.08 19.55
N LEU A 190 -1.99 -3.02 19.50
CA LEU A 190 -1.94 -2.00 18.46
C LEU A 190 -1.19 -0.78 19.02
N ASN A 191 -0.11 -0.41 18.34
CA ASN A 191 0.84 0.58 18.83
C ASN A 191 1.03 1.67 17.77
N HIS A 192 0.75 2.91 18.13
CA HIS A 192 1.08 4.06 17.29
C HIS A 192 2.55 4.42 17.43
N TYR A 193 3.25 4.51 16.30
CA TYR A 193 4.62 4.98 16.22
C TYR A 193 4.87 5.72 14.91
N ALA A 194 5.32 6.97 15.03
CA ALA A 194 5.66 7.85 13.89
C ALA A 194 7.01 8.55 14.12
N GLY A 195 8.00 7.82 14.67
CA GLY A 195 9.34 8.34 14.98
C GLY A 195 9.50 9.02 16.34
N GLY A 196 8.46 8.99 17.19
CA GLY A 196 8.44 9.58 18.52
C GLY A 196 8.25 8.54 19.62
N ASN A 197 7.50 8.89 20.67
CA ASN A 197 7.09 7.92 21.68
C ASN A 197 6.01 6.99 21.15
N VAL A 198 5.99 5.75 21.65
CA VAL A 198 4.95 4.77 21.33
C VAL A 198 3.71 5.07 22.17
N SER A 199 2.56 5.20 21.52
CA SER A 199 1.24 5.23 22.18
C SER A 199 0.54 3.90 21.96
N LYS A 200 -0.08 3.34 22.99
CA LYS A 200 -0.63 1.97 22.96
C LYS A 200 -2.15 2.00 23.14
N MET A 201 -2.85 1.21 22.34
CA MET A 201 -4.28 0.92 22.56
C MET A 201 -4.46 -0.21 23.56
N ASP A 202 -5.68 -0.40 24.03
CA ASP A 202 -6.02 -1.53 24.89
C ASP A 202 -5.78 -2.86 24.13
N PRO A 203 -5.12 -3.86 24.76
CA PRO A 203 -4.88 -5.14 24.11
C PRO A 203 -6.17 -5.94 23.86
N ILE A 204 -6.23 -6.63 22.72
CA ILE A 204 -7.34 -7.52 22.36
C ILE A 204 -6.85 -8.96 22.49
N LYS A 205 -7.37 -9.67 23.48
CA LYS A 205 -7.01 -11.08 23.74
C LYS A 205 -8.01 -12.03 23.09
N GLY A 206 -7.50 -13.01 22.36
CA GLY A 206 -8.30 -14.12 21.85
C GLY A 206 -8.95 -14.91 22.97
N LYS A 207 -10.17 -15.38 22.75
CA LYS A 207 -10.95 -16.14 23.74
C LYS A 207 -10.66 -17.63 23.58
N ALA A 208 -10.75 -18.39 24.66
CA ALA A 208 -10.47 -19.84 24.67
C ALA A 208 -11.35 -20.65 23.70
N ASN A 209 -12.55 -20.17 23.37
CA ASN A 209 -13.46 -20.80 22.41
C ASN A 209 -13.29 -20.33 20.97
N ASN A 210 -12.33 -19.44 20.70
CA ASN A 210 -11.94 -19.07 19.35
C ASN A 210 -11.16 -20.20 18.69
N ILE A 211 -11.01 -20.11 17.36
CA ILE A 211 -10.25 -21.08 16.58
C ILE A 211 -8.98 -20.45 16.03
N ILE A 212 -7.94 -21.27 15.87
CA ILE A 212 -6.86 -21.02 14.91
C ILE A 212 -7.42 -21.42 13.54
N ASP A 213 -7.47 -20.49 12.59
CA ASP A 213 -7.99 -20.75 11.25
C ASP A 213 -6.92 -21.40 10.37
N ALA A 214 -7.01 -22.72 10.21
CA ALA A 214 -6.16 -23.48 9.32
C ALA A 214 -6.39 -23.16 7.83
N ASN A 215 -7.44 -22.41 7.50
CA ASN A 215 -7.77 -21.96 6.15
C ASN A 215 -7.68 -20.42 5.99
N TYR A 216 -6.85 -19.76 6.80
CA TYR A 216 -6.76 -18.29 6.85
C TYR A 216 -6.48 -17.65 5.49
N GLN A 217 -5.75 -18.34 4.59
CA GLN A 217 -5.45 -17.85 3.26
C GLN A 217 -6.73 -17.66 2.42
N GLN A 218 -7.62 -18.65 2.40
CA GLN A 218 -8.92 -18.53 1.75
C GLN A 218 -9.79 -17.49 2.47
N THR A 219 -9.76 -17.47 3.80
CA THR A 219 -10.53 -16.49 4.60
C THR A 219 -10.15 -15.05 4.25
N VAL A 220 -8.87 -14.75 3.98
CA VAL A 220 -8.42 -13.44 3.49
C VAL A 220 -9.03 -13.11 2.12
N LYS A 221 -9.10 -14.08 1.20
CA LYS A 221 -9.77 -13.90 -0.09
C LYS A 221 -11.27 -13.63 0.10
N ASP A 222 -11.91 -14.34 1.03
CA ASP A 222 -13.33 -14.14 1.37
C ASP A 222 -13.59 -12.74 1.96
N MET A 223 -12.70 -12.23 2.83
CA MET A 223 -12.79 -10.86 3.35
C MET A 223 -12.83 -9.84 2.21
N ALA A 224 -11.96 -10.00 1.21
CA ALA A 224 -11.92 -9.11 0.06
C ALA A 224 -13.19 -9.20 -0.79
N GLU A 225 -13.70 -10.40 -1.01
CA GLU A 225 -14.94 -10.63 -1.78
C GLU A 225 -16.16 -10.03 -1.09
N ILE A 226 -16.31 -10.21 0.23
CA ILE A 226 -17.39 -9.61 1.02
C ILE A 226 -17.35 -8.08 0.91
N THR A 227 -16.18 -7.47 1.00
CA THR A 227 -16.06 -6.02 0.85
C THR A 227 -16.48 -5.56 -0.54
N LYS A 228 -15.98 -6.21 -1.61
CA LYS A 228 -16.37 -5.90 -2.99
C LYS A 228 -17.86 -5.97 -3.24
N GLN A 229 -18.56 -6.92 -2.61
CA GLN A 229 -20.02 -7.06 -2.72
C GLN A 229 -20.78 -5.95 -1.98
N LYS A 230 -20.20 -5.39 -0.91
CA LYS A 230 -20.83 -4.37 -0.07
C LYS A 230 -20.52 -2.95 -0.52
N ASP A 231 -19.44 -2.73 -1.25
CA ASP A 231 -19.13 -1.44 -1.84
C ASP A 231 -20.01 -1.17 -3.06
N ALA A 232 -20.79 -0.09 -2.99
CA ALA A 232 -21.78 0.31 -3.99
C ALA A 232 -21.19 0.79 -5.33
N PHE A 233 -19.87 0.81 -5.47
CA PHE A 233 -19.16 1.34 -6.64
C PHE A 233 -18.54 0.19 -7.46
N HIS A 234 -19.36 -0.41 -8.32
CA HIS A 234 -18.95 -1.42 -9.30
C HIS A 234 -18.37 -0.76 -10.57
N ASP A 235 -17.36 0.09 -10.41
CA ASP A 235 -16.80 0.88 -11.52
C ASP A 235 -15.67 0.14 -12.28
N GLY A 236 -15.28 -1.06 -11.81
CA GLY A 236 -14.27 -1.89 -12.46
C GLY A 236 -12.82 -1.39 -12.35
N ILE A 237 -12.57 -0.36 -11.54
CA ILE A 237 -11.23 0.15 -11.23
C ILE A 237 -10.80 -0.44 -9.88
N MET A 238 -9.58 -0.98 -9.78
CA MET A 238 -8.98 -1.54 -8.55
C MET A 238 -8.88 -0.48 -7.46
N ASN A 239 -9.99 -0.19 -6.78
CA ASN A 239 -10.03 0.65 -5.60
C ASN A 239 -9.55 -0.14 -4.37
N PRO A 240 -8.96 0.54 -3.38
CA PRO A 240 -8.69 -0.08 -2.09
C PRO A 240 -10.01 -0.59 -1.47
N ILE A 241 -9.93 -1.71 -0.77
CA ILE A 241 -11.02 -2.24 0.05
C ILE A 241 -10.84 -1.83 1.51
N TYR A 242 -11.94 -1.77 2.26
CA TYR A 242 -11.96 -1.40 3.67
C TYR A 242 -12.47 -2.54 4.55
N VAL A 243 -11.68 -3.61 4.69
CA VAL A 243 -12.12 -4.85 5.36
C VAL A 243 -12.69 -4.59 6.75
N ALA A 244 -12.03 -3.74 7.55
CA ALA A 244 -12.47 -3.40 8.90
C ALA A 244 -13.88 -2.76 8.96
N HIS A 245 -14.34 -2.15 7.87
CA HIS A 245 -15.63 -1.45 7.82
C HIS A 245 -16.76 -2.35 7.32
N HIS A 246 -16.45 -3.39 6.56
CA HIS A 246 -17.44 -4.17 5.83
C HIS A 246 -17.59 -5.61 6.31
N VAL A 247 -16.53 -6.24 6.81
CA VAL A 247 -16.55 -7.65 7.17
C VAL A 247 -17.03 -7.85 8.61
N LYS A 248 -17.83 -8.88 8.85
CA LYS A 248 -18.13 -9.42 10.18
C LYS A 248 -17.68 -10.87 10.28
N GLY A 249 -17.25 -11.30 11.46
CA GLY A 249 -16.68 -12.63 11.63
C GLY A 249 -17.66 -13.78 11.36
N ASN A 250 -18.96 -13.54 11.51
CA ASN A 250 -20.02 -14.50 11.19
C ASN A 250 -20.29 -14.66 9.67
N GLU A 251 -19.69 -13.82 8.82
CA GLU A 251 -19.81 -13.89 7.36
C GLU A 251 -18.70 -14.73 6.71
N LEU A 252 -17.65 -15.07 7.49
CA LEU A 252 -16.48 -15.83 7.01
C LEU A 252 -16.74 -17.33 7.14
N LEU A 253 -17.52 -17.87 6.20
CA LEU A 253 -18.05 -19.23 6.24
C LEU A 253 -17.00 -20.34 6.00
N HIS A 254 -15.87 -20.02 5.37
CA HIS A 254 -14.83 -21.01 5.03
C HIS A 254 -13.71 -21.15 6.07
N ARG A 255 -13.86 -20.49 7.23
CA ARG A 255 -12.92 -20.67 8.35
C ARG A 255 -12.92 -22.12 8.82
N LYS A 256 -11.73 -22.68 9.03
CA LYS A 256 -11.57 -24.07 9.45
C LYS A 256 -10.73 -24.14 10.71
N ALA A 257 -11.31 -24.67 11.79
CA ALA A 257 -10.57 -24.88 13.01
C ALA A 257 -9.36 -25.80 12.80
N PHE A 258 -8.19 -25.39 13.27
CA PHE A 258 -7.05 -26.27 13.40
C PHE A 258 -7.36 -27.42 14.37
N ALA A 259 -7.25 -28.65 13.88
CA ALA A 259 -7.33 -29.85 14.70
C ALA A 259 -5.91 -30.38 14.88
N GLN A 260 -5.37 -30.26 16.09
CA GLN A 260 -4.11 -30.92 16.42
C GLN A 260 -4.39 -32.43 16.39
N SER A 261 -3.71 -33.16 15.50
CA SER A 261 -3.83 -34.62 15.50
C SER A 261 -3.33 -35.15 16.83
N GLU A 262 -4.09 -36.02 17.49
CA GLU A 262 -3.59 -36.74 18.65
C GLU A 262 -2.31 -37.50 18.24
N PRO A 263 -1.24 -37.46 19.05
CA PRO A 263 -0.04 -38.23 18.75
C PRO A 263 -0.43 -39.70 18.65
N SER A 264 -0.31 -40.26 17.45
CA SER A 264 -0.66 -41.65 17.18
C SER A 264 0.26 -42.56 17.99
N VAL A 265 -0.27 -43.11 19.08
CA VAL A 265 0.38 -44.13 19.90
C VAL A 265 0.42 -45.43 19.11
N VAL A 266 1.62 -45.81 18.67
CA VAL A 266 2.12 -47.19 18.43
C VAL A 266 1.44 -48.02 17.34
N SER A 267 2.20 -48.39 16.30
CA SER A 267 2.49 -49.81 15.98
C SER A 267 3.61 -50.02 14.95
N ARG A 268 4.77 -50.48 15.45
CA ARG A 268 5.74 -51.50 14.97
C ARG A 268 6.30 -51.46 13.52
N PRO A 269 7.54 -51.99 13.33
CA PRO A 269 8.34 -51.80 12.12
C PRO A 269 7.86 -52.69 10.97
N ILE A 270 7.74 -52.10 9.78
CA ILE A 270 7.49 -52.80 8.52
C ILE A 270 8.82 -53.27 7.94
N THR A 271 8.93 -54.59 7.75
CA THR A 271 9.97 -55.28 7.00
C THR A 271 9.92 -54.91 5.52
N VAL A 272 11.10 -54.58 4.99
CA VAL A 272 11.37 -54.32 3.56
C VAL A 272 11.17 -55.61 2.75
N SER A 273 10.42 -55.53 1.67
CA SER A 273 10.51 -56.46 0.54
C SER A 273 10.53 -55.66 -0.74
N ASP A 274 11.65 -55.79 -1.45
CA ASP A 274 11.89 -55.30 -2.81
C ASP A 274 10.85 -55.87 -3.78
N GLU A 275 10.29 -55.02 -4.65
CA GLU A 275 9.92 -55.37 -6.04
C GLU A 275 9.46 -54.10 -6.79
N GLU A 276 10.26 -53.69 -7.78
CA GLU A 276 9.88 -52.70 -8.80
C GLU A 276 8.82 -53.28 -9.75
N PRO A 277 8.06 -52.42 -10.43
CA PRO A 277 8.03 -52.58 -11.89
C PRO A 277 8.15 -51.28 -12.69
N ARG A 278 8.88 -51.44 -13.81
CA ARG A 278 9.03 -50.55 -14.97
C ARG A 278 7.71 -50.04 -15.53
N VAL A 279 7.73 -48.80 -16.03
CA VAL A 279 6.78 -48.33 -17.05
C VAL A 279 7.55 -47.64 -18.18
N ASP A 280 7.27 -48.12 -19.39
CA ASP A 280 7.88 -47.74 -20.66
C ASP A 280 7.55 -46.31 -21.10
N THR A 281 8.51 -45.74 -21.82
CA THR A 281 8.48 -44.43 -22.47
C THR A 281 7.74 -44.51 -23.81
N VAL A 282 6.90 -43.52 -24.12
CA VAL A 282 6.45 -43.26 -25.50
C VAL A 282 6.68 -41.78 -25.83
N VAL A 283 7.49 -41.59 -26.87
CA VAL A 283 7.82 -40.35 -27.55
C VAL A 283 6.81 -40.14 -28.69
N ILE A 284 6.19 -38.96 -28.81
CA ILE A 284 5.64 -38.48 -30.09
C ILE A 284 5.95 -36.98 -30.22
N ASN A 285 6.63 -36.64 -31.31
CA ASN A 285 6.96 -35.28 -31.74
C ASN A 285 5.84 -34.63 -32.56
N GLN A 286 5.80 -33.31 -32.39
CA GLN A 286 5.18 -32.19 -33.13
C GLN A 286 4.67 -32.38 -34.56
N GLU A 287 3.56 -31.68 -34.86
CA GLU A 287 3.37 -30.89 -36.09
C GLU A 287 2.40 -29.71 -35.83
N ASN A 288 2.88 -28.48 -36.06
CA ASN A 288 2.12 -27.26 -36.40
C ASN A 288 2.41 -26.99 -37.91
N PRO A 289 1.67 -26.17 -38.70
CA PRO A 289 0.89 -24.98 -38.28
C PRO A 289 -0.41 -24.72 -39.09
N ILE A 290 -1.15 -23.66 -38.75
CA ILE A 290 -1.65 -22.60 -39.66
C ILE A 290 -2.29 -21.49 -38.80
N GLU A 291 -1.76 -20.28 -38.96
CA GLU A 291 -2.29 -19.00 -38.47
C GLU A 291 -3.52 -18.55 -39.29
N PRO A 292 -4.45 -17.76 -38.73
CA PRO A 292 -4.53 -16.39 -39.27
C PRO A 292 -4.88 -15.28 -38.26
N LEU A 293 -4.14 -14.17 -38.45
CA LEU A 293 -4.56 -12.75 -38.46
C LEU A 293 -5.21 -12.13 -37.22
N THR A 294 -4.31 -11.57 -36.40
CA THR A 294 -4.29 -10.18 -35.89
C THR A 294 -5.62 -9.40 -35.83
N GLN A 295 -6.12 -9.24 -34.61
CA GLN A 295 -6.69 -7.97 -34.15
C GLN A 295 -5.82 -7.47 -33.00
N ALA A 296 -5.26 -6.26 -33.14
CA ALA A 296 -4.43 -5.66 -32.11
C ALA A 296 -5.23 -5.50 -30.81
N PRO A 297 -4.73 -5.98 -29.66
CA PRO A 297 -5.34 -5.64 -28.38
C PRO A 297 -5.12 -4.14 -28.17
N THR A 298 -6.17 -3.42 -27.79
CA THR A 298 -6.03 -2.14 -27.09
C THR A 298 -5.16 -2.37 -25.86
N GLU A 299 -3.86 -2.04 -25.96
CA GLU A 299 -2.95 -2.00 -24.82
C GLU A 299 -3.59 -1.17 -23.71
N GLU A 300 -3.94 -1.81 -22.59
CA GLU A 300 -4.22 -1.10 -21.36
C GLU A 300 -2.95 -0.34 -20.97
N LEU A 301 -2.94 0.97 -21.23
CA LEU A 301 -1.87 1.86 -20.85
C LEU A 301 -1.71 1.81 -19.33
N SER A 302 -0.65 1.16 -18.88
CA SER A 302 -0.27 1.13 -17.48
C SER A 302 0.86 2.14 -17.22
N LEU A 303 1.07 2.48 -15.96
CA LEU A 303 2.21 3.27 -15.52
C LEU A 303 3.48 2.41 -15.31
N PHE A 304 3.43 1.10 -15.60
CA PHE A 304 4.48 0.13 -15.26
C PHE A 304 5.81 0.38 -15.99
N ASP A 305 5.80 1.04 -17.14
CA ASP A 305 6.99 1.24 -17.99
C ASP A 305 7.58 2.66 -17.91
N ILE A 306 7.07 3.54 -17.03
CA ILE A 306 7.51 4.93 -16.94
C ILE A 306 8.47 5.11 -15.76
N GLU A 307 9.67 5.61 -16.04
CA GLU A 307 10.59 6.10 -15.00
C GLU A 307 10.08 7.43 -14.43
N PHE A 308 9.61 7.41 -13.18
CA PHE A 308 9.05 8.59 -12.53
C PHE A 308 10.11 9.62 -12.14
N THR A 309 10.03 10.80 -12.73
CA THR A 309 10.87 11.95 -12.35
C THR A 309 10.31 12.66 -11.10
N PRO A 310 11.13 13.39 -10.30
CA PRO A 310 10.65 14.16 -9.16
C PRO A 310 9.53 15.16 -9.48
N ARG A 311 9.45 15.61 -10.74
CA ARG A 311 8.40 16.53 -11.23
C ARG A 311 7.08 15.80 -11.43
N MET A 312 7.11 14.56 -11.92
CA MET A 312 5.94 13.69 -12.05
C MET A 312 5.33 13.39 -10.68
N VAL A 313 6.17 13.12 -9.69
CA VAL A 313 5.72 12.84 -8.31
C VAL A 313 4.93 14.02 -7.73
N ARG A 314 5.45 15.25 -7.84
CA ARG A 314 4.74 16.45 -7.35
C ARG A 314 3.38 16.65 -8.01
N PHE A 315 3.24 16.24 -9.27
CA PHE A 315 1.96 16.27 -9.97
C PHE A 315 0.98 15.24 -9.40
N TYR A 316 1.42 13.99 -9.19
CA TYR A 316 0.58 12.94 -8.59
C TYR A 316 0.21 13.22 -7.13
N GLU A 317 1.08 13.84 -6.33
CA GLU A 317 0.73 14.31 -4.98
C GLU A 317 -0.46 15.28 -5.00
N GLN A 318 -0.56 16.14 -6.02
CA GLN A 318 -1.72 17.04 -6.16
C GLN A 318 -2.98 16.28 -6.58
N LEU A 319 -2.85 15.20 -7.35
CA LEU A 319 -3.98 14.34 -7.70
C LEU A 319 -4.55 13.63 -6.47
N GLU A 320 -3.69 13.10 -5.60
CA GLU A 320 -4.10 12.48 -4.33
C GLU A 320 -4.83 13.48 -3.42
N ILE A 321 -4.34 14.73 -3.34
CA ILE A 321 -5.01 15.78 -2.56
C ILE A 321 -6.42 16.09 -3.13
N ILE A 322 -6.59 16.07 -4.45
CA ILE A 322 -7.88 16.30 -5.10
C ILE A 322 -8.85 15.15 -4.78
N GLU A 323 -8.37 13.90 -4.86
CA GLU A 323 -9.15 12.71 -4.54
C GLU A 323 -9.61 12.71 -3.07
N LYS A 324 -8.69 12.95 -2.14
CA LYS A 324 -9.02 13.07 -0.71
C LYS A 324 -10.07 14.15 -0.45
N LYS A 325 -9.92 15.33 -1.06
CA LYS A 325 -10.91 16.41 -0.91
C LYS A 325 -12.23 16.12 -1.60
N ALA A 326 -12.25 15.32 -2.67
CA ALA A 326 -13.49 14.85 -3.27
C ALA A 326 -14.27 13.98 -2.29
N ALA A 327 -13.58 13.06 -1.59
CA ALA A 327 -14.16 12.24 -0.54
C ALA A 327 -14.69 13.10 0.63
N GLU A 328 -13.93 14.12 1.07
CA GLU A 328 -14.38 15.07 2.10
C GLU A 328 -15.66 15.84 1.69
N LEU A 329 -15.72 16.34 0.44
CA LEU A 329 -16.91 17.01 -0.08
C LEU A 329 -18.12 16.08 -0.11
N ARG A 330 -17.92 14.82 -0.52
CA ARG A 330 -18.99 13.84 -0.56
C ARG A 330 -19.50 13.50 0.84
N ALA A 331 -18.59 13.26 1.79
CA ALA A 331 -18.94 13.02 3.18
C ALA A 331 -19.71 14.21 3.81
N ALA A 332 -19.38 15.44 3.39
CA ALA A 332 -20.08 16.66 3.80
C ALA A 332 -21.42 16.91 3.06
N GLY A 333 -21.85 16.00 2.18
CA GLY A 333 -23.09 16.13 1.40
C GLY A 333 -23.00 17.10 0.22
N HIS A 334 -21.80 17.59 -0.13
CA HIS A 334 -21.55 18.47 -1.27
C HIS A 334 -21.34 17.66 -2.55
N LEU A 335 -22.36 16.86 -2.92
CA LEU A 335 -22.26 15.85 -3.99
C LEU A 335 -21.81 16.43 -5.33
N LYS A 336 -22.38 17.56 -5.75
CA LYS A 336 -22.05 18.22 -7.01
C LYS A 336 -20.58 18.65 -7.08
N ALA A 337 -20.02 19.15 -5.98
CA ALA A 337 -18.63 19.54 -5.91
C ALA A 337 -17.70 18.32 -5.83
N ALA A 338 -18.11 17.26 -5.13
CA ALA A 338 -17.37 16.00 -5.09
C ALA A 338 -17.26 15.38 -6.49
N GLU A 339 -18.36 15.31 -7.24
CA GLU A 339 -18.38 14.85 -8.63
C GLU A 339 -17.46 15.68 -9.52
N LYS A 340 -17.39 17.00 -9.31
CA LYS A 340 -16.47 17.87 -10.06
C LYS A 340 -15.01 17.68 -9.69
N ALA A 341 -14.71 17.35 -8.44
CA ALA A 341 -13.38 17.02 -7.99
C ALA A 341 -12.90 15.68 -8.57
N GLU A 342 -13.77 14.66 -8.60
CA GLU A 342 -13.47 13.37 -9.22
C GLU A 342 -13.32 13.46 -10.73
N GLU A 343 -14.19 14.23 -11.39
CA GLU A 343 -14.07 14.48 -12.83
C GLU A 343 -12.74 15.15 -13.15
N LEU A 344 -12.31 16.11 -12.33
CA LEU A 344 -10.99 16.74 -12.43
C LEU A 344 -9.86 15.72 -12.24
N HIS A 345 -9.89 14.94 -11.15
CA HIS A 345 -8.90 13.90 -10.86
C HIS A 345 -8.77 12.91 -12.03
N LYS A 346 -9.90 12.32 -12.46
CA LYS A 346 -9.96 11.33 -13.54
C LYS A 346 -9.39 11.85 -14.86
N GLN A 347 -9.74 13.07 -15.25
CA GLN A 347 -9.24 13.67 -16.49
C GLN A 347 -7.73 13.89 -16.43
N LEU A 348 -7.23 14.42 -15.31
CA LEU A 348 -5.81 14.69 -15.14
C LEU A 348 -4.97 13.42 -15.03
N TYR A 349 -5.45 12.41 -14.29
CA TYR A 349 -4.80 11.11 -14.19
C TYR A 349 -4.73 10.42 -15.56
N LYS A 350 -5.86 10.35 -16.28
CA LYS A 350 -5.88 9.75 -17.62
C LYS A 350 -4.97 10.50 -18.59
N GLY A 351 -5.02 11.83 -18.56
CA GLY A 351 -4.15 12.67 -19.37
C GLY A 351 -2.68 12.46 -19.05
N SER A 352 -2.32 12.31 -17.77
CA SER A 352 -0.92 12.13 -17.36
C SER A 352 -0.39 10.77 -17.74
N VAL A 353 -1.20 9.70 -17.66
CA VAL A 353 -0.84 8.38 -18.17
C VAL A 353 -0.54 8.45 -19.67
N GLN A 354 -1.37 9.15 -20.46
CA GLN A 354 -1.11 9.33 -21.90
C GLN A 354 0.15 10.15 -22.15
N TYR A 355 0.34 11.23 -21.40
CA TYR A 355 1.47 12.14 -21.55
C TYR A 355 2.80 11.45 -21.21
N PHE A 356 2.88 10.79 -20.05
CA PHE A 356 4.11 10.14 -19.61
C PHE A 356 4.47 8.88 -20.41
N ASN A 357 3.49 8.26 -21.08
CA ASN A 357 3.72 7.21 -22.07
C ASN A 357 4.01 7.75 -23.49
N ASN A 358 4.31 9.05 -23.62
CA ASN A 358 4.60 9.72 -24.89
C ASN A 358 3.49 9.56 -25.95
N ARG A 359 2.24 9.34 -25.53
CA ARG A 359 1.08 9.22 -26.44
C ARG A 359 0.46 10.57 -26.80
N ILE A 360 0.66 11.57 -25.95
CA ILE A 360 0.33 12.97 -26.20
C ILE A 360 1.54 13.84 -25.86
N ASN A 361 1.70 14.96 -26.55
CA ASN A 361 2.80 15.89 -26.32
C ASN A 361 2.47 16.96 -25.26
N ASP A 362 3.46 17.80 -24.91
CA ASP A 362 3.34 18.87 -23.93
C ASP A 362 2.15 19.82 -24.19
N GLU A 363 1.90 20.18 -25.47
CA GLU A 363 0.82 21.08 -25.86
C GLU A 363 -0.55 20.42 -25.66
N GLU A 364 -0.70 19.18 -26.10
CA GLU A 364 -1.93 18.39 -25.95
C GLU A 364 -2.28 18.17 -24.48
N PHE A 365 -1.29 17.83 -23.66
CA PHE A 365 -1.47 17.63 -22.23
C PHE A 365 -1.76 18.96 -21.51
N SER A 366 -1.09 20.04 -21.87
CA SER A 366 -1.38 21.40 -21.37
C SER A 366 -2.84 21.81 -21.62
N ILE A 367 -3.32 21.62 -22.86
CA ILE A 367 -4.71 21.93 -23.25
C ILE A 367 -5.70 21.09 -22.45
N LEU A 368 -5.40 19.81 -22.23
CA LEU A 368 -6.21 18.91 -21.42
C LEU A 368 -6.31 19.41 -19.98
N CYS A 369 -5.17 19.68 -19.32
CA CYS A 369 -5.13 20.18 -17.96
C CYS A 369 -5.90 21.50 -17.82
N HIS A 370 -5.67 22.45 -18.73
CA HIS A 370 -6.36 23.72 -18.73
C HIS A 370 -7.89 23.56 -18.85
N ARG A 371 -8.34 22.69 -19.76
CA ARG A 371 -9.78 22.43 -19.97
C ARG A 371 -10.41 21.77 -18.74
N ALA A 372 -9.73 20.79 -18.15
CA ALA A 372 -10.20 20.08 -16.95
C ALA A 372 -10.34 21.05 -15.77
N ILE A 373 -9.30 21.84 -15.49
CA ILE A 373 -9.30 22.84 -14.41
C ILE A 373 -10.38 23.90 -14.65
N LYS A 374 -10.45 24.47 -15.86
CA LYS A 374 -11.45 25.49 -16.21
C LYS A 374 -12.89 25.00 -16.03
N LYS A 375 -13.16 23.73 -16.34
CA LYS A 375 -14.48 23.11 -16.20
C LYS A 375 -14.86 22.89 -14.74
N ALA A 376 -13.92 22.45 -13.90
CA ALA A 376 -14.19 22.12 -12.50
C ALA A 376 -14.21 23.35 -11.58
N ARG A 377 -13.40 24.37 -11.90
CA ARG A 377 -13.17 25.56 -11.08
C ARG A 377 -14.43 26.27 -10.55
N PRO A 378 -15.47 26.57 -11.38
CA PRO A 378 -16.62 27.35 -10.90
C PRO A 378 -17.38 26.68 -9.75
N GLU A 379 -17.38 25.35 -9.70
CA GLU A 379 -18.00 24.59 -8.61
C GLU A 379 -17.06 24.49 -7.42
N LEU A 380 -15.81 24.08 -7.65
CA LEU A 380 -14.85 23.79 -6.58
C LEU A 380 -14.46 25.02 -5.77
N GLU A 381 -14.30 26.19 -6.40
CA GLU A 381 -13.92 27.42 -5.69
C GLU A 381 -15.01 27.97 -4.75
N THR A 382 -16.22 27.42 -4.80
CA THR A 382 -17.27 27.74 -3.81
C THR A 382 -16.98 27.12 -2.45
N HIS A 383 -16.08 26.13 -2.38
CA HIS A 383 -15.72 25.41 -1.16
C HIS A 383 -14.35 25.84 -0.60
N ARG A 384 -14.23 25.86 0.74
CA ARG A 384 -13.05 26.35 1.44
C ARG A 384 -11.79 25.57 1.04
N GLY A 385 -10.71 26.31 0.75
CA GLY A 385 -9.39 25.74 0.48
C GLY A 385 -9.20 25.12 -0.92
N TRP A 386 -10.20 25.13 -1.80
CA TRP A 386 -10.05 24.64 -3.17
C TRP A 386 -9.24 25.56 -4.07
N LYS A 387 -9.25 26.88 -3.82
CA LYS A 387 -8.38 27.82 -4.52
C LYS A 387 -6.89 27.48 -4.35
N GLN A 388 -6.49 27.06 -3.15
CA GLN A 388 -5.12 26.65 -2.86
C GLN A 388 -4.75 25.35 -3.57
N VAL A 389 -5.65 24.37 -3.58
CA VAL A 389 -5.46 23.08 -4.26
C VAL A 389 -5.25 23.30 -5.76
N LEU A 390 -6.11 24.10 -6.40
CA LEU A 390 -5.99 24.41 -7.82
C LEU A 390 -4.73 25.22 -8.14
N GLY A 391 -4.31 26.11 -7.24
CA GLY A 391 -3.04 26.84 -7.38
C GLY A 391 -1.81 25.93 -7.31
N ASN A 392 -1.78 25.00 -6.34
CA ASN A 392 -0.68 24.03 -6.22
C ASN A 392 -0.65 23.05 -7.39
N LEU A 393 -1.82 22.61 -7.87
CA LEU A 393 -1.93 21.78 -9.08
C LEU A 393 -1.35 22.52 -10.30
N ALA A 394 -1.69 23.80 -10.49
CA ALA A 394 -1.14 24.60 -11.58
C ALA A 394 0.39 24.71 -11.51
N LEU A 395 0.95 24.91 -10.32
CA LEU A 395 2.40 24.93 -10.12
C LEU A 395 3.04 23.57 -10.42
N ALA A 396 2.39 22.46 -10.06
CA ALA A 396 2.88 21.13 -10.36
C ALA A 396 2.92 20.86 -11.88
N ILE A 397 1.88 21.29 -12.61
CA ILE A 397 1.82 21.20 -14.09
C ILE A 397 2.97 22.01 -14.73
N ILE A 398 3.19 23.25 -14.28
CA ILE A 398 4.32 24.08 -14.74
C ILE A 398 5.66 23.38 -14.43
N GLY A 399 5.75 22.76 -13.24
CA GLY A 399 6.91 22.01 -12.79
C GLY A 399 7.29 20.81 -13.67
N LEU A 400 6.36 20.27 -14.46
CA LEU A 400 6.64 19.22 -15.45
C LEU A 400 7.45 19.70 -16.65
N GLY A 401 7.70 21.01 -16.79
CA GLY A 401 8.39 21.60 -17.94
C GLY A 401 7.45 22.03 -19.07
N ILE A 402 6.14 21.94 -18.85
CA ILE A 402 5.08 22.32 -19.79
C ILE A 402 4.89 23.84 -19.71
N GLY A 403 5.88 24.57 -20.25
CA GLY A 403 5.97 26.03 -20.14
C GLY A 403 5.15 26.81 -21.16
N TYR A 404 4.59 26.15 -22.17
CA TYR A 404 3.85 26.80 -23.24
C TYR A 404 2.35 26.85 -22.94
N VAL A 405 1.95 28.05 -22.53
CA VAL A 405 0.60 28.60 -22.55
C VAL A 405 -0.31 28.16 -21.40
N ALA A 406 -0.36 29.02 -20.36
CA ALA A 406 -1.66 29.55 -19.96
C ALA A 406 -1.49 30.84 -19.15
N ALA A 407 -1.70 31.99 -19.80
CA ALA A 407 -2.07 33.22 -19.09
C ALA A 407 -3.24 32.98 -18.11
N GLY A 408 -4.09 31.96 -18.37
CA GLY A 408 -5.15 31.51 -17.47
C GLY A 408 -4.69 30.69 -16.24
N LEU A 409 -3.57 29.96 -16.29
CA LEU A 409 -3.00 29.25 -15.13
C LEU A 409 -2.05 30.15 -14.33
N ILE A 410 -1.34 31.07 -15.01
CA ILE A 410 -0.49 32.09 -14.38
C ILE A 410 -1.36 33.04 -13.54
N ASN A 411 -2.53 33.46 -14.04
CA ASN A 411 -3.45 34.31 -13.28
C ASN A 411 -3.99 33.60 -12.01
N LEU A 412 -4.12 32.26 -12.03
CA LEU A 412 -4.50 31.46 -10.85
C LEU A 412 -3.37 31.38 -9.82
N ALA A 413 -2.11 31.34 -10.24
CA ALA A 413 -0.95 31.29 -9.35
C ALA A 413 -0.56 32.66 -8.76
N PHE A 414 -0.90 33.78 -9.42
CA PHE A 414 -0.34 35.11 -9.10
C PHE A 414 -1.33 36.20 -8.62
N THR A 415 -2.66 36.01 -8.66
CA THR A 415 -3.61 37.10 -8.27
C THR A 415 -4.24 37.03 -6.87
N GLY A 416 -3.75 36.16 -5.98
CA GLY A 416 -4.14 36.21 -4.57
C GLY A 416 -3.07 35.63 -3.68
N HIS A 417 -2.67 36.36 -2.64
CA HIS A 417 -1.68 35.98 -1.61
C HIS A 417 -1.93 34.59 -0.98
N PHE A 418 -1.55 33.51 -1.67
CA PHE A 418 -1.83 32.12 -1.26
C PHE A 418 -0.59 31.22 -1.30
N LEU A 419 0.60 31.75 -1.02
CA LEU A 419 1.83 30.97 -0.96
C LEU A 419 2.24 30.72 0.50
N PHE A 420 2.35 29.44 0.90
CA PHE A 420 2.91 29.00 2.18
C PHE A 420 4.29 28.34 2.03
N PHE A 421 5.04 28.69 0.97
CA PHE A 421 6.43 28.31 0.84
C PHE A 421 7.32 29.55 0.65
N ASN A 422 8.08 29.89 1.69
CA ASN A 422 9.36 30.59 1.52
C ASN A 422 10.37 29.55 1.02
N THR A 423 10.42 29.34 -0.29
CA THR A 423 11.53 28.58 -0.89
C THR A 423 12.08 29.34 -2.08
N ASP A 424 13.39 29.20 -2.26
CA ASP A 424 14.20 29.78 -3.35
C ASP A 424 13.64 29.49 -4.76
N SER A 425 12.76 28.49 -4.87
CA SER A 425 12.03 28.14 -6.10
C SER A 425 11.02 29.20 -6.52
N ALA A 426 10.36 29.88 -5.58
CA ALA A 426 9.44 30.97 -5.88
C ALA A 426 10.16 32.19 -6.45
N ASN A 427 11.37 32.46 -5.96
CA ASN A 427 12.23 33.53 -6.50
C ASN A 427 12.72 33.20 -7.92
N LYS A 428 13.16 31.95 -8.15
CA LYS A 428 13.55 31.48 -9.49
C LYS A 428 12.39 31.48 -10.50
N LEU A 429 11.15 31.28 -10.03
CA LEU A 429 9.94 31.37 -10.86
C LEU A 429 9.58 32.82 -11.24
N ASN A 430 9.79 33.79 -10.33
CA ASN A 430 9.68 35.23 -10.68
C ASN A 430 10.74 35.65 -11.70
N ASP A 431 11.93 35.06 -11.66
CA ASP A 431 12.97 35.28 -12.66
C ASP A 431 12.59 34.65 -14.01
N MET A 432 11.95 33.48 -14.02
CA MET A 432 11.37 32.90 -15.24
C MET A 432 10.21 33.76 -15.80
N GLU A 433 9.37 34.35 -14.95
CA GLU A 433 8.32 35.29 -15.36
C GLU A 433 8.91 36.53 -16.06
N LYS A 434 10.03 37.07 -15.54
CA LYS A 434 10.77 38.15 -16.21
C LYS A 434 11.33 37.74 -17.56
N VAL A 435 11.89 36.54 -17.68
CA VAL A 435 12.42 36.02 -18.94
C VAL A 435 11.30 35.87 -19.96
N VAL A 436 10.16 35.28 -19.57
CA VAL A 436 8.98 35.11 -20.43
C VAL A 436 8.43 36.47 -20.90
N ASN A 437 8.32 37.46 -20.00
CA ASN A 437 7.86 38.82 -20.35
C ASN A 437 8.85 39.61 -21.22
N GLN A 438 10.13 39.20 -21.27
CA GLN A 438 11.15 39.80 -22.15
C GLN A 438 11.26 39.10 -23.51
N THR A 439 10.81 37.85 -23.62
CA THR A 439 10.86 37.06 -24.87
C THR A 439 9.59 37.07 -25.71
N VAL A 440 8.50 37.70 -25.25
CA VAL A 440 7.32 37.92 -26.08
C VAL A 440 7.41 39.32 -26.70
N PRO A 441 7.69 39.47 -28.01
CA PRO A 441 7.36 40.71 -28.67
C PRO A 441 5.84 40.84 -28.61
N VAL A 442 5.38 41.95 -28.03
CA VAL A 442 3.98 42.39 -28.14
C VAL A 442 3.69 42.52 -29.63
N VAL A 443 2.98 41.54 -30.19
CA VAL A 443 2.35 41.68 -31.49
C VAL A 443 0.92 42.14 -31.23
N ALA A 444 0.62 43.31 -31.77
CA ALA A 444 -0.60 44.10 -31.61
C ALA A 444 -1.87 43.38 -32.07
#